data_AF-S8C6D4-F1
#
_entry.id   AF-S8C6D4-F1
#
_cell.length_a   1.000
_cell.length_b   1.000
_cell.length_c   1.000
_cell.angle_alpha   90.00
_cell.angle_beta   90.00
_cell.angle_gamma   90.00
#
_symmetry.space_group_name_H-M   'P 1'
#
loop_
_entity.id
_entity.type
_entity.pdbx_description
1 polymer ?
#
loop_
_entity_poly.entity_id
_entity_poly.type
_entity_poly.pdbx_seq_one_letter_code
_entity_poly.pdbx_strand_id
1 'polypeptide(L)'
;MEWIEGPSVREYLSDSLEMDTSDLKGLGAGVQTLMEKIGGTVGKLHDIDVVHGDLTTSNLMLREQKLDNTPKEGHLERLHDVVLIDFGLGQVSTSDEDKAVDLYVLERAFLSTHPKASALFNTILEAYKRSSIGSTIVLRRLQEVRLRGRKRSMIG
;
A
#
# COMPACT_ATOMS: atom_id res chain seq x y z
N MET A 1 -4.85 16.72 -14.90
CA MET A 1 -4.10 15.75 -14.06
C MET A 1 -2.85 15.36 -14.83
N GLU A 2 -1.72 15.17 -14.15
CA GLU A 2 -0.51 14.61 -14.74
C GLU A 2 -0.77 13.14 -15.11
N TRP A 3 -0.23 12.68 -16.24
CA TRP A 3 -0.26 11.26 -16.60
C TRP A 3 0.86 10.52 -15.86
N ILE A 4 0.52 9.42 -15.18
CA ILE A 4 1.49 8.58 -14.49
C ILE A 4 1.85 7.40 -15.40
N GLU A 5 3.09 7.37 -15.89
CA GLU A 5 3.59 6.22 -16.65
C GLU A 5 3.97 5.06 -15.71
N GLY A 6 3.33 3.90 -15.93
CA GLY A 6 3.62 2.65 -15.24
C GLY A 6 2.35 1.86 -14.90
N PRO A 7 2.46 0.61 -14.45
CA PRO A 7 1.32 -0.21 -14.08
C PRO A 7 0.75 0.21 -12.71
N SER A 8 -0.49 -0.15 -12.45
CA SER A 8 -1.01 -0.16 -11.09
C SER A 8 -0.30 -1.20 -10.22
N VAL A 9 -0.29 -1.01 -8.91
CA VAL A 9 0.21 -2.01 -7.95
C VAL A 9 -0.52 -3.33 -8.11
N ARG A 10 -1.83 -3.29 -8.42
CA ARG A 10 -2.62 -4.48 -8.69
C ARG A 10 -2.04 -5.29 -9.85
N GLU A 11 -1.85 -4.66 -11.01
CA GLU A 11 -1.31 -5.33 -12.20
C GLU A 11 0.09 -5.88 -11.93
N TYR A 12 0.97 -5.06 -11.35
CA TYR A 12 2.34 -5.45 -11.04
C TYR A 12 2.41 -6.67 -10.12
N LEU A 13 1.60 -6.71 -9.05
CA LEU A 13 1.58 -7.84 -8.13
C LEU A 13 0.98 -9.09 -8.76
N SER A 14 -0.06 -8.96 -9.60
CA SER A 14 -0.60 -10.10 -10.33
C SER A 14 0.45 -10.73 -11.23
N ASP A 15 1.14 -9.94 -12.04
CA ASP A 15 2.18 -10.43 -12.96
C ASP A 15 3.35 -11.05 -12.19
N SER A 16 3.81 -10.38 -11.13
CA SER A 16 4.91 -10.85 -10.29
C SER A 16 4.61 -12.18 -9.60
N LEU A 17 3.38 -12.38 -9.11
CA LEU A 17 2.98 -13.57 -8.36
C LEU A 17 2.57 -14.76 -9.24
N GLU A 18 2.29 -14.53 -10.53
CA GLU A 18 2.00 -15.61 -11.50
C GLU A 18 3.26 -16.24 -12.07
N MET A 19 4.35 -15.49 -12.19
CA MET A 19 5.62 -15.98 -12.76
C MET A 19 6.39 -16.93 -11.83
N ASP A 20 6.06 -17.01 -10.53
CA ASP A 20 6.97 -17.53 -9.52
C ASP A 20 6.41 -18.77 -8.77
N THR A 21 6.63 -19.96 -9.34
CA THR A 21 6.43 -21.25 -8.65
C THR A 21 7.75 -21.86 -8.15
N SER A 22 8.90 -21.20 -8.37
CA SER A 22 10.21 -21.83 -8.14
C SER A 22 11.25 -21.01 -7.38
N ASP A 23 11.14 -19.68 -7.21
CA ASP A 23 12.25 -18.90 -6.60
C ASP A 23 11.83 -17.70 -5.72
N LEU A 24 11.11 -18.00 -4.63
CA LEU A 24 10.62 -17.05 -3.61
C LEU A 24 11.67 -16.11 -2.97
N LYS A 25 12.98 -16.36 -3.16
CA LYS A 25 14.04 -15.56 -2.54
C LYS A 25 14.43 -14.31 -3.33
N GLY A 26 14.29 -14.31 -4.65
CA GLY A 26 14.65 -13.16 -5.50
C GLY A 26 13.52 -12.15 -5.66
N LEU A 27 12.29 -12.64 -5.86
CA LEU A 27 11.09 -11.81 -5.93
C LEU A 27 10.74 -11.15 -4.60
N GLY A 28 11.15 -11.77 -3.50
CA GLY A 28 10.88 -11.31 -2.13
C GLY A 28 11.40 -9.90 -1.86
N ALA A 29 12.64 -9.57 -2.27
CA ALA A 29 13.25 -8.29 -1.92
C ALA A 29 12.56 -7.09 -2.60
N GLY A 30 12.30 -7.18 -3.91
CA GLY A 30 11.65 -6.11 -4.66
C GLY A 30 10.19 -5.90 -4.25
N VAL A 31 9.43 -7.00 -4.07
CA VAL A 31 8.03 -6.92 -3.61
C VAL A 31 7.96 -6.42 -2.17
N GLN A 32 8.87 -6.85 -1.29
CA GLN A 32 8.94 -6.35 0.08
C GLN A 32 9.24 -4.86 0.11
N THR A 33 10.21 -4.40 -0.69
CA THR A 33 10.52 -2.96 -0.84
C THR A 33 9.30 -2.17 -1.31
N LEU A 34 8.52 -2.72 -2.25
CA LEU A 34 7.28 -2.09 -2.69
C LEU A 34 6.26 -1.98 -1.55
N MET A 35 6.05 -3.05 -0.76
CA MET A 35 5.14 -2.98 0.39
C MET A 35 5.56 -1.91 1.39
N GLU A 36 6.86 -1.77 1.64
CA GLU A 36 7.38 -0.73 2.52
C GLU A 36 7.12 0.68 1.96
N LYS A 37 7.31 0.88 0.66
CA LYS A 37 7.00 2.15 0.00
C LYS A 37 5.51 2.49 0.07
N ILE A 38 4.62 1.51 -0.12
CA ILE A 38 3.17 1.72 0.02
C ILE A 38 2.85 2.20 1.44
N GLY A 39 3.28 1.45 2.46
CA GLY A 39 3.02 1.81 3.86
C GLY A 39 3.57 3.19 4.22
N GLY A 40 4.79 3.50 3.78
CA GLY A 40 5.42 4.80 3.99
C GLY A 40 4.70 5.96 3.30
N THR A 41 4.17 5.73 2.10
CA THR A 41 3.45 6.77 1.33
C THR A 41 2.09 7.06 1.98
N VAL A 42 1.37 6.02 2.40
CA VAL A 42 0.10 6.18 3.13
C VAL A 42 0.33 6.86 4.49
N GLY A 43 1.41 6.52 5.19
CA GLY A 43 1.79 7.18 6.45
C GLY A 43 1.98 8.69 6.28
N LYS A 44 2.71 9.11 5.23
CA LYS A 44 2.89 10.54 4.91
C LYS A 44 1.58 11.23 4.57
N LEU A 45 0.68 10.57 3.84
CA LEU A 45 -0.64 11.11 3.52
C LEU A 45 -1.46 11.38 4.79
N HIS A 46 -1.48 10.41 5.71
CA HIS A 46 -2.22 10.53 6.96
C HIS A 46 -1.60 11.53 7.94
N ASP A 47 -0.29 11.75 7.90
CA ASP A 47 0.40 12.74 8.74
C ASP A 47 0.09 14.19 8.33
N ILE A 48 -0.33 14.42 7.07
CA ILE A 48 -0.85 15.71 6.62
C ILE A 48 -2.39 15.79 6.70
N ASP A 49 -3.00 14.90 7.50
CA ASP A 49 -4.44 14.80 7.71
C ASP A 49 -5.26 14.61 6.44
N VAL A 50 -4.71 13.93 5.43
CA VAL A 50 -5.46 13.53 4.23
C VAL A 50 -5.82 12.05 4.32
N VAL A 51 -7.07 11.73 3.99
CA VAL A 51 -7.59 10.37 3.84
C VAL A 51 -8.02 10.19 2.40
N HIS A 52 -7.68 9.06 1.78
CA HIS A 52 -7.97 8.81 0.37
C HIS A 52 -9.44 8.49 0.12
N GLY A 53 -10.08 7.72 1.01
CA GLY A 53 -11.50 7.37 0.97
C GLY A 53 -11.84 6.20 0.04
N ASP A 54 -10.94 5.84 -0.87
CA ASP A 54 -10.99 4.65 -1.74
C ASP A 54 -9.60 4.06 -1.97
N LEU A 55 -8.85 3.82 -0.89
CA LEU A 55 -7.46 3.37 -0.97
C LEU A 55 -7.36 1.90 -1.40
N THR A 56 -7.39 1.61 -2.69
CA THR A 56 -7.27 0.25 -3.25
C THR A 56 -5.95 0.04 -4.00
N THR A 57 -5.56 -1.20 -4.27
CA THR A 57 -4.34 -1.52 -5.05
C THR A 57 -4.40 -1.05 -6.51
N SER A 58 -5.59 -0.73 -7.04
CA SER A 58 -5.75 -0.16 -8.39
C SER A 58 -5.57 1.36 -8.40
N ASN A 59 -5.75 2.02 -7.23
CA ASN A 59 -5.55 3.46 -7.04
C ASN A 59 -4.11 3.79 -6.59
N LEU A 60 -3.22 2.80 -6.62
CA LEU A 60 -1.78 2.96 -6.39
C LEU A 60 -1.06 2.67 -7.70
N MET A 61 -0.27 3.63 -8.17
CA MET A 61 0.51 3.53 -9.40
C MET A 61 1.99 3.37 -9.09
N LEU A 62 2.66 2.51 -9.84
CA LEU A 62 4.12 2.42 -9.84
C LEU A 62 4.68 3.39 -10.86
N ARG A 63 5.53 4.30 -10.40
CA ARG A 63 6.30 5.18 -11.27
C ARG A 63 7.74 4.70 -11.30
N GLU A 64 8.29 4.45 -12.48
CA GLU A 64 9.72 4.19 -12.59
C GLU A 64 10.50 5.41 -12.12
N GLN A 65 11.34 5.23 -11.10
CA GLN A 65 12.27 6.27 -10.70
C GLN A 65 13.34 6.37 -11.80
N LYS A 66 13.32 7.47 -12.57
CA LYS A 66 14.44 7.82 -13.45
C LYS A 66 15.64 8.04 -12.53
N LEU A 67 16.50 7.04 -12.41
CA LEU A 67 17.81 7.22 -11.81
C LEU A 67 18.49 8.29 -12.65
N ASP A 68 18.77 9.46 -12.06
CA ASP A 68 19.72 10.39 -12.65
C ASP A 68 20.96 9.58 -13.04
N ASN A 69 21.51 9.84 -14.24
CA ASN A 69 22.54 9.07 -14.95
C ASN A 69 23.87 8.82 -14.18
N THR A 70 23.90 8.91 -12.86
CA THR A 70 24.97 8.39 -12.01
C THR A 70 24.86 6.85 -11.96
N PRO A 71 25.80 6.11 -12.55
CA PRO A 71 25.87 4.68 -12.36
C PRO A 71 26.28 4.45 -10.90
N LYS A 72 25.32 4.09 -10.05
CA LYS A 72 25.63 3.48 -8.76
C LYS A 72 25.97 2.03 -9.06
N GLU A 73 27.24 1.68 -8.93
CA GLU A 73 27.70 0.29 -9.00
C GLU A 73 26.93 -0.58 -7.99
N GLY A 74 26.45 -1.71 -8.48
CA GLY A 74 25.53 -2.60 -7.76
C GLY A 74 24.13 -2.50 -8.35
N HIS A 75 23.58 -3.63 -8.79
CA HIS A 75 22.22 -3.79 -9.29
C HIS A 75 21.18 -3.27 -8.27
N LEU A 76 20.99 -1.95 -8.20
CA LEU A 76 19.89 -1.33 -7.51
C LEU A 76 18.65 -1.65 -8.33
N GLU A 77 17.98 -2.71 -7.89
CA GLU A 77 16.61 -3.06 -8.22
C GLU A 77 15.81 -1.80 -8.50
N ARG A 78 15.13 -1.74 -9.65
CA ARG A 78 14.34 -0.57 -10.07
C ARG A 78 13.40 -0.17 -8.94
N LEU A 79 13.76 0.87 -8.19
CA LEU A 79 12.97 1.33 -7.05
C LEU A 79 11.77 2.09 -7.62
N HIS A 80 10.65 1.41 -7.82
CA HIS A 80 9.40 2.07 -8.22
C HIS A 80 8.94 3.01 -7.12
N ASP A 81 8.63 4.27 -7.43
CA ASP A 81 7.91 5.13 -6.51
C ASP A 81 6.42 4.79 -6.54
N VAL A 82 5.75 4.98 -5.40
CA VAL A 82 4.32 4.73 -5.25
C VAL A 82 3.59 6.06 -5.30
N VAL A 83 2.69 6.21 -6.27
CA VAL A 83 1.85 7.39 -6.45
C VAL A 83 0.41 7.02 -6.17
N LEU A 84 -0.27 7.78 -5.31
CA LEU A 84 -1.71 7.65 -5.11
C LEU A 84 -2.45 8.45 -6.16
N ILE A 85 -3.51 7.87 -6.72
CA ILE A 85 -4.38 8.49 -7.71
C ILE A 85 -5.84 8.34 -7.31
N ASP A 86 -6.72 9.14 -7.93
CA ASP A 86 -8.16 9.09 -7.69
C ASP A 86 -8.60 9.44 -6.25
N PHE A 87 -8.36 10.71 -5.88
CA PHE A 87 -8.89 11.30 -4.64
C PHE A 87 -10.35 11.74 -4.77
N GLY A 88 -11.16 11.09 -5.63
CA GLY A 88 -12.57 11.47 -5.84
C GLY A 88 -13.43 11.39 -4.57
N LEU A 89 -13.07 10.53 -3.63
CA LEU A 89 -13.66 10.39 -2.29
C LEU A 89 -12.73 10.89 -1.17
N GLY A 90 -11.62 11.52 -1.53
CA GLY A 90 -10.61 11.99 -0.61
C GLY A 90 -11.08 13.19 0.19
N GLN A 91 -10.61 13.28 1.44
CA GLN A 91 -10.95 14.37 2.35
C GLN A 91 -9.80 14.70 3.29
N VAL A 92 -9.81 15.93 3.81
CA VAL A 92 -8.95 16.33 4.93
C VAL A 92 -9.67 15.91 6.21
N SER A 93 -9.06 15.00 6.97
CA SER A 93 -9.59 14.52 8.25
C SER A 93 -8.46 14.27 9.26
N THR A 94 -8.62 14.87 10.44
CA THR A 94 -7.77 14.62 11.61
C THR A 94 -8.20 13.37 12.39
N SER A 95 -9.29 12.70 11.97
CA SER A 95 -9.85 11.54 12.65
C SER A 95 -8.97 10.30 12.49
N ASP A 96 -8.51 9.75 13.62
CA ASP A 96 -7.81 8.45 13.63
C ASP A 96 -8.71 7.31 13.12
N GLU A 97 -10.03 7.44 13.27
CA GLU A 97 -10.99 6.44 12.78
C GLU A 97 -11.07 6.45 11.24
N ASP A 98 -11.08 7.61 10.61
CA ASP A 98 -11.12 7.72 9.14
C ASP A 98 -9.83 7.17 8.53
N LYS A 99 -8.67 7.52 9.11
CA LYS A 99 -7.35 6.97 8.75
C LYS A 99 -7.30 5.44 8.92
N ALA A 100 -7.92 4.92 9.97
CA ALA A 100 -8.01 3.48 10.21
C ALA A 100 -8.95 2.78 9.22
N VAL A 101 -10.05 3.43 8.82
CA VAL A 101 -10.95 2.93 7.78
C VAL A 101 -10.23 2.89 6.43
N ASP A 102 -9.43 3.89 6.10
CA ASP A 102 -8.66 3.93 4.84
C ASP A 102 -7.65 2.76 4.76
N LEU A 103 -6.89 2.51 5.83
CA LEU A 103 -6.02 1.35 5.94
C LEU A 103 -6.79 0.03 5.85
N TYR A 104 -8.01 -0.02 6.39
CA TYR A 104 -8.87 -1.19 6.30
C TYR A 104 -9.38 -1.43 4.88
N VAL A 105 -9.71 -0.39 4.12
CA VAL A 105 -10.07 -0.49 2.69
C VAL A 105 -8.89 -1.07 1.91
N LEU A 106 -7.68 -0.56 2.13
CA LEU A 106 -6.46 -1.09 1.51
C LEU A 106 -6.21 -2.55 1.86
N GLU A 107 -6.39 -2.93 3.13
CA GLU A 107 -6.30 -4.32 3.57
C GLU A 107 -7.27 -5.22 2.81
N ARG A 108 -8.54 -4.82 2.74
CA ARG A 108 -9.58 -5.63 2.08
C ARG A 108 -9.34 -5.74 0.58
N ALA A 109 -8.97 -4.65 -0.08
CA ALA A 109 -8.62 -4.66 -1.48
C ALA A 109 -7.43 -5.59 -1.75
N PHE A 110 -6.36 -5.45 -0.99
CA PHE A 110 -5.13 -6.24 -1.14
C PHE A 110 -5.38 -7.74 -0.94
N LEU A 111 -6.07 -8.13 0.14
CA LEU A 111 -6.38 -9.53 0.42
C LEU A 111 -7.34 -10.15 -0.60
N SER A 112 -8.22 -9.34 -1.19
CA SER A 112 -9.15 -9.80 -2.22
C SER A 112 -8.47 -10.00 -3.57
N THR A 113 -7.55 -9.12 -3.96
CA THR A 113 -6.91 -9.17 -5.27
C THR A 113 -5.64 -10.03 -5.28
N HIS A 114 -4.97 -10.19 -4.13
CA HIS A 114 -3.69 -10.91 -4.02
C HIS A 114 -3.69 -11.92 -2.86
N PRO A 115 -4.56 -12.96 -2.87
CA PRO A 115 -4.70 -13.89 -1.75
C PRO A 115 -3.39 -14.64 -1.41
N LYS A 116 -2.56 -14.96 -2.43
CA LYS A 116 -1.25 -15.61 -2.26
C LYS A 116 -0.23 -14.72 -1.54
N ALA A 117 -0.40 -13.41 -1.58
CA ALA A 117 0.49 -12.42 -0.97
C ALA A 117 -0.01 -11.90 0.38
N SER A 118 -1.04 -12.50 0.97
CA SER A 118 -1.68 -12.00 2.21
C SER A 118 -0.69 -11.72 3.35
N ALA A 119 0.39 -12.50 3.46
CA ALA A 119 1.43 -12.31 4.47
C ALA A 119 2.20 -10.98 4.33
N LEU A 120 2.31 -10.47 3.10
CA LEU A 120 3.04 -9.24 2.78
C LEU A 120 2.33 -7.97 3.24
N PHE A 121 1.02 -8.05 3.51
CA PHE A 121 0.27 -6.90 4.02
C PHE A 121 0.80 -6.39 5.37
N ASN A 122 1.35 -7.29 6.20
CA ASN A 122 1.98 -6.88 7.46
C ASN A 122 3.19 -5.97 7.24
N THR A 123 3.92 -6.12 6.14
CA THR A 123 5.03 -5.23 5.79
C THR A 123 4.55 -3.80 5.53
N ILE A 124 3.39 -3.64 4.89
CA ILE A 124 2.75 -2.33 4.70
C ILE A 124 2.45 -1.70 6.06
N LEU A 125 1.84 -2.44 6.99
CA LEU A 125 1.49 -1.92 8.32
C LEU A 125 2.72 -1.55 9.15
N GLU A 126 3.78 -2.36 9.11
CA GLU A 126 5.02 -2.06 9.81
C GLU A 126 5.74 -0.83 9.21
N ALA A 127 5.70 -0.66 7.89
CA ALA A 127 6.24 0.54 7.25
C ALA A 127 5.41 1.78 7.60
N TYR A 128 4.08 1.68 7.56
CA TYR A 128 3.18 2.74 8.02
C TYR A 128 3.48 3.17 9.45
N LYS A 129 3.68 2.18 10.35
CA LYS A 129 4.04 2.40 11.75
C LYS A 129 5.33 3.20 11.92
N ARG A 130 6.35 2.90 11.11
CA ARG A 130 7.65 3.60 11.14
C ARG A 130 7.56 5.00 10.52
N SER A 131 6.67 5.22 9.55
CA SER A 131 6.60 6.48 8.81
C SER A 131 5.68 7.53 9.41
N SER A 132 4.60 7.13 10.09
CA SER A 132 3.58 8.06 10.60
C SER A 132 3.72 8.31 12.10
N ILE A 133 3.65 9.59 12.49
CA ILE A 133 3.76 10.03 13.89
C ILE A 133 2.57 9.52 14.72
N GLY A 134 1.36 9.56 14.16
CA GLY A 134 0.12 9.12 14.82
C GLY A 134 -0.16 7.61 14.74
N SER A 135 0.76 6.84 14.15
CA SER A 135 0.49 5.47 13.70
C SER A 135 0.00 4.52 14.80
N THR A 136 0.49 4.67 16.04
CA THR A 136 0.11 3.78 17.15
C THR A 136 -1.39 3.83 17.46
N ILE A 137 -1.99 5.03 17.43
CA ILE A 137 -3.42 5.20 17.72
C ILE A 137 -4.24 4.69 16.54
N VAL A 138 -3.86 5.04 15.31
CA VAL A 138 -4.52 4.59 14.09
C VAL A 138 -4.50 3.06 13.98
N LEU A 139 -3.37 2.39 14.23
CA LEU A 139 -3.27 0.93 14.18
C LEU A 139 -4.08 0.22 15.26
N ARG A 140 -4.26 0.86 16.43
CA ARG A 140 -5.19 0.37 17.46
C ARG A 140 -6.63 0.48 16.96
N ARG A 141 -7.02 1.63 16.40
CA ARG A 141 -8.35 1.84 15.80
C ARG A 141 -8.62 0.88 14.65
N LEU A 142 -7.61 0.57 13.83
CA LEU A 142 -7.71 -0.44 12.78
C LEU A 142 -8.17 -1.80 13.32
N GLN A 143 -7.71 -2.23 14.50
CA GLN A 143 -8.20 -3.48 15.11
C GLN A 143 -9.70 -3.41 15.44
N GLU A 144 -10.17 -2.27 15.95
CA GLU A 144 -11.59 -2.05 16.25
C GLU A 144 -12.45 -2.03 14.97
N VAL A 145 -11.93 -1.39 13.89
CA VAL A 145 -12.55 -1.39 12.56
C VAL A 145 -12.65 -2.82 12.01
N ARG A 146 -11.56 -3.61 12.08
CA ARG A 146 -11.55 -5.02 11.66
C ARG A 146 -12.62 -5.85 12.37
N LEU A 147 -12.77 -5.68 13.69
CA LEU A 147 -13.79 -6.38 14.47
C LEU A 147 -15.22 -6.03 14.04
N ARG A 148 -15.48 -4.75 13.74
CA ARG A 148 -16.79 -4.29 13.24
C ARG A 148 -17.06 -4.78 11.80
N GLY A 149 -16.05 -4.74 10.93
CA GLY A 149 -16.16 -5.22 9.55
C GLY A 149 -16.51 -6.72 9.45
N ARG A 150 -15.94 -7.55 10.34
CA ARG A 150 -16.27 -8.99 10.42
C ARG A 150 -17.74 -9.25 10.76
N LYS A 151 -18.36 -8.42 11.60
CA LYS A 151 -19.78 -8.56 11.95
C LYS A 151 -20.70 -8.29 10.76
N ARG A 152 -20.34 -7.34 9.89
CA ARG A 152 -21.12 -7.03 8.68
C ARG A 152 -21.02 -8.15 7.63
N SER A 153 -19.87 -8.81 7.52
CA SER A 153 -19.66 -9.92 6.57
C SER A 153 -20.41 -11.21 6.94
N MET A 154 -20.85 -11.39 8.18
CA MET A 154 -21.62 -12.59 8.62
C MET A 154 -23.14 -12.45 8.43
N ILE A 155 -23.63 -11.30 7.95
CA ILE A 155 -25.06 -11.02 7.75
C ILE A 155 -25.41 -10.99 6.23
N GLY A 156 -24.48 -11.41 5.36
CA GLY A 156 -24.68 -11.53 3.92
C GLY A 156 -25.01 -12.95 3.49
#